data_AF-A0A7W5YLU6-F1
#
_entry.id   AF-A0A7W5YLU6-F1
#
_cell.length_a   1.000
_cell.length_b   1.000
_cell.length_c   1.000
_cell.angle_alpha   90.00
_cell.angle_beta   90.00
_cell.angle_gamma   90.00
#
_symmetry.space_group_name_H-M   'P 1'
#
loop_
_entity.id
_entity.type
_entity.pdbx_description
1 polymer ?
#
loop_
_entity_poly.entity_id
_entity_poly.type
_entity_poly.pdbx_seq_one_letter_code
_entity_poly.pdbx_strand_id
1 'polypeptide(L)' 'MPRMISFMLTRLATGFAIGCATGFLVWQNGFLSSSAAAGTLENYLAQGLFMYLFASTISMGYLATALLLEEE' A
#
# COMPACT_ATOMS: atom_id res chain seq x y z
N MET A 1 -16.01 1.85 -22.81
CA MET A 1 -14.62 2.17 -22.40
C MET A 1 -14.50 3.00 -21.09
N PRO A 2 -15.42 3.90 -20.69
CA PRO A 2 -15.28 4.63 -19.40
C PRO A 2 -15.33 3.74 -18.15
N ARG A 3 -16.01 2.60 -18.24
CA ARG A 3 -16.20 1.68 -17.11
C ARG A 3 -14.92 0.94 -16.71
N MET A 4 -14.07 0.60 -17.68
CA MET A 4 -12.83 -0.16 -17.45
C MET A 4 -11.78 0.67 -16.70
N ILE A 5 -11.66 1.97 -17.02
CA ILE A 5 -10.78 2.90 -16.28
C ILE A 5 -11.27 3.07 -14.84
N SER A 6 -12.59 3.24 -14.65
CA SER A 6 -13.17 3.33 -13.30
C SER A 6 -12.96 2.04 -12.50
N PHE A 7 -13.09 0.88 -13.14
CA PHE A 7 -12.81 -0.41 -12.53
C PHE A 7 -11.35 -0.53 -12.09
N MET A 8 -10.40 -0.21 -12.98
CA MET A 8 -8.97 -0.24 -12.65
C MET A 8 -8.65 0.72 -11.49
N LEU A 9 -9.13 1.97 -11.54
CA LEU A 9 -8.86 2.96 -10.49
C LEU A 9 -9.45 2.58 -9.14
N THR A 10 -10.68 2.05 -9.11
CA THR A 10 -11.32 1.63 -7.86
C THR A 10 -10.58 0.46 -7.23
N ARG A 11 -10.20 -0.55 -8.03
CA ARG A 11 -9.44 -1.71 -7.56
C ARG A 11 -8.05 -1.32 -7.08
N LEU A 12 -7.34 -0.49 -7.84
CA LEU A 12 -6.06 0.08 -7.47
C LEU A 12 -6.15 0.82 -6.12
N ALA A 13 -7.15 1.69 -5.95
CA ALA A 13 -7.36 2.44 -4.72
C ALA A 13 -7.69 1.54 -3.52
N THR A 14 -8.53 0.51 -3.71
CA THR A 14 -8.82 -0.45 -2.64
C THR A 14 -7.59 -1.26 -2.23
N GLY A 15 -6.80 -1.76 -3.18
CA GLY A 15 -5.56 -2.47 -2.85
C GLY A 15 -4.55 -1.56 -2.16
N PHE A 16 -4.46 -0.29 -2.57
CA PHE A 16 -3.61 0.70 -1.92
C PHE A 16 -4.06 0.98 -0.47
N ALA A 17 -5.37 1.14 -0.24
CA ALA A 17 -5.92 1.36 1.10
C ALA A 17 -5.65 0.17 2.04
N ILE A 18 -5.83 -1.07 1.54
CA ILE A 18 -5.51 -2.29 2.28
C ILE A 18 -4.01 -2.30 2.62
N GLY A 19 -3.16 -2.05 1.63
CA GLY A 19 -1.71 -2.05 1.82
C GLY A 19 -1.21 -0.97 2.79
N CYS A 20 -1.83 0.21 2.82
CA CYS A 20 -1.56 1.23 3.84
C CYS A 20 -1.91 0.74 5.25
N ALA A 21 -3.10 0.15 5.44
CA ALA A 21 -3.54 -0.35 6.74
C ALA A 21 -2.61 -1.45 7.26
N THR A 22 -2.25 -2.40 6.40
CA THR A 22 -1.31 -3.48 6.77
C THR A 22 0.10 -2.97 6.98
N GLY A 23 0.59 -2.05 6.14
CA GLY A 23 1.91 -1.44 6.28
C GLY A 23 2.05 -0.67 7.60
N PHE A 24 0.99 0.00 8.04
CA PHE A 24 0.94 0.65 9.34
C PHE A 24 1.02 -0.33 10.51
N LEU A 25 0.28 -1.43 10.45
CA LEU A 25 0.37 -2.48 11.47
C LEU A 25 1.77 -3.11 11.51
N VAL A 26 2.38 -3.38 10.35
CA VAL A 26 3.75 -3.92 10.28
C VAL A 26 4.77 -2.95 10.84
N TRP A 27 4.65 -1.65 10.52
CA TRP A 27 5.54 -0.61 11.05
C TRP A 27 5.44 -0.51 12.58
N GLN A 28 4.23 -0.51 13.14
CA GLN A 28 4.06 -0.50 14.60
C GLN A 28 4.67 -1.73 15.27
N ASN A 29 4.41 -2.92 14.75
CA ASN A 29 4.84 -4.16 15.41
C ASN A 29 6.34 -4.46 15.23
N GLY A 30 6.94 -4.07 14.09
CA GLY A 30 8.31 -4.44 13.74
C GLY A 30 9.35 -3.34 13.96
N PHE A 31 9.00 -2.07 13.76
CA PHE A 31 9.99 -0.98 13.63
C PHE A 31 9.99 0.03 14.78
N LEU A 32 9.04 -0.03 15.72
CA LEU A 32 9.00 0.87 16.90
C LEU A 32 10.32 0.87 17.70
N SER A 33 11.01 -0.27 17.80
CA SER A 33 12.29 -0.36 18.52
C SER A 33 13.49 0.18 17.73
N SER A 34 13.47 0.11 16.39
CA SER A 34 14.57 0.57 15.53
C SER A 34 14.44 2.05 15.14
N SER A 35 13.21 2.58 15.14
CA SER A 35 12.89 3.97 14.79
C SER A 35 13.31 4.96 15.90
N ALA A 36 13.48 4.50 17.15
CA ALA A 36 13.93 5.35 18.25
C ALA A 36 15.34 5.98 18.04
N ALA A 37 16.15 5.46 17.11
CA ALA A 37 17.52 5.92 16.86
C ALA A 37 17.65 6.98 15.75
N ALA A 38 16.68 7.10 14.84
CA ALA A 38 16.70 8.09 13.76
C ALA A 38 16.01 9.39 14.20
N GLY A 39 16.37 10.53 13.60
CA GLY A 39 15.74 11.81 13.92
C GLY A 39 14.23 11.78 13.63
N THR A 40 13.45 12.63 14.31
CA THR A 40 11.98 12.68 14.15
C THR A 40 11.54 12.83 12.69
N LEU A 41 12.23 13.65 11.90
CA LEU A 41 11.93 13.86 10.47
C LEU A 41 12.28 12.66 9.59
N GLU A 42 13.43 12.03 9.82
CA GLU A 42 13.89 10.84 9.08
C GLU A 42 12.96 9.66 9.31
N ASN A 43 12.45 9.51 10.54
CA ASN A 43 11.47 8.50 10.90
C ASN A 43 10.14 8.68 10.15
N TYR A 44 9.62 9.90 10.08
CA TYR A 44 8.40 10.17 9.32
C TYR A 44 8.60 9.89 7.83
N LEU A 45 9.77 10.25 7.29
CA LEU A 45 10.09 10.00 5.88
C LEU A 45 10.21 8.49 5.60
N ALA A 46 10.92 7.75 6.45
CA ALA A 46 11.09 6.30 6.34
C ALA A 46 9.75 5.56 6.50
N GLN A 47 8.93 5.98 7.47
CA GLN A 47 7.58 5.44 7.67
C GLN A 47 6.71 5.66 6.44
N GLY A 48 6.71 6.88 5.89
CA GLY A 48 5.96 7.22 4.68
C GLY A 48 6.44 6.41 3.46
N LEU A 49 7.75 6.28 3.28
CA LEU A 49 8.33 5.49 2.17
C LEU A 49 7.99 4.00 2.30
N PHE A 50 8.09 3.46 3.51
CA PHE A 50 7.76 2.07 3.80
C PHE A 50 6.28 1.80 3.51
N MET A 51 5.39 2.64 4.01
CA MET A 51 3.95 2.54 3.75
C MET A 51 3.63 2.66 2.27
N TYR A 52 4.22 3.62 1.57
CA TYR A 52 4.01 3.81 0.14
C TYR A 52 4.47 2.59 -0.67
N LEU A 53 5.67 2.08 -0.40
CA LEU A 53 6.21 0.92 -1.10
C LEU A 53 5.31 -0.31 -0.87
N PHE A 54 4.93 -0.55 0.38
CA PHE A 54 4.06 -1.66 0.74
C PHE A 54 2.68 -1.53 0.09
N ALA A 55 2.06 -0.35 0.18
CA ALA A 55 0.77 -0.07 -0.39
C ALA A 55 0.75 -0.18 -1.91
N SER A 56 1.79 0.29 -2.59
CA SER A 56 1.95 0.20 -4.03
C SER A 56 2.00 -1.25 -4.50
N THR A 57 2.77 -2.11 -3.84
CA THR A 57 2.86 -3.54 -4.19
C THR A 57 1.53 -4.26 -4.03
N ILE A 58 0.81 -4.03 -2.93
CA ILE A 58 -0.52 -4.63 -2.69
C ILE A 58 -1.55 -4.08 -3.68
N SER A 59 -1.51 -2.78 -3.97
CA SER A 59 -2.38 -2.13 -4.95
C SER A 59 -2.25 -2.77 -6.33
N MET A 60 -1.02 -2.96 -6.81
CA MET A 60 -0.76 -3.57 -8.11
C MET A 60 -1.18 -5.04 -8.14
N GLY A 61 -0.90 -5.79 -7.07
CA GLY A 61 -1.32 -7.20 -6.96
C GLY A 61 -2.83 -7.36 -6.95
N TYR A 62 -3.53 -6.52 -6.16
CA TYR A 62 -5.00 -6.53 -6.09
C TYR A 62 -5.64 -6.17 -7.44
N LEU A 63 -5.08 -5.19 -8.15
CA LEU A 63 -5.51 -4.84 -9.50
C LEU A 63 -5.30 -6.00 -10.47
N ALA A 64 -4.12 -6.63 -10.46
CA ALA A 64 -3.82 -7.76 -11.33
C ALA A 64 -4.78 -8.94 -11.11
N THR A 65 -5.09 -9.27 -9.86
CA THR A 65 -6.09 -10.31 -9.53
C THR A 65 -7.49 -9.91 -9.98
N ALA A 66 -7.87 -8.64 -9.81
CA ALA A 66 -9.18 -8.16 -10.24
C ALA A 66 -9.36 -8.21 -11.76
N LEU A 67 -8.30 -7.94 -12.54
CA LEU A 67 -8.33 -8.05 -14.00
C LEU A 67 -8.40 -9.50 -14.46
N LEU A 68 -7.63 -10.40 -13.83
CA LEU A 68 -7.72 -11.84 -14.13
C LEU A 68 -9.14 -12.37 -13.93
N LEU A 69 -9.79 -11.99 -12.83
CA LEU A 69 -11.17 -12.40 -12.52
C LEU A 69 -12.25 -11.69 -13.36
N GLU A 70 -11.91 -10.59 -14.04
CA GLU A 70 -12.82 -9.93 -14.99
C GLU A 70 -12.78 -10.60 -16.38
N GLU A 71 -11.68 -11.28 -16.71
CA GLU A 71 -11.51 -12.02 -17.98
C GLU A 71 -12.15 -13.42 -17.98
N GLU A 72 -12.46 -13.99 -16.80
CA GLU A 72 -13.25 -15.22 -16.63
C GLU A 72 -14.78 -14.96 -16.64
#